data_AF-A0A931HPC0-F1
#
_entry.id   AF-A0A931HPC0-F1
#
_cell.length_a   1.000
_cell.length_b   1.000
_cell.length_c   1.000
_cell.angle_alpha   90.00
_cell.angle_beta   90.00
_cell.angle_gamma   90.00
#
_symmetry.space_group_name_H-M   'P 1'
#
loop_
_entity.id
_entity.type
_entity.pdbx_description
1 polymer ?
#
loop_
_entity_poly.entity_id
_entity_poly.type
_entity_poly.pdbx_seq_one_letter_code
_entity_poly.pdbx_strand_id
1 'polypeptide(L)'
;MTTTQRRLLFVGHPDEAEISQWTSVRDLASQQGWETTRRFTPDLITCAIATDDVLGGVCTPTEASTLRAVTASSIPCMRAGDALVQLFARGDVADATA
;
A
#
# COMPACT_ATOMS: atom_id res chain seq x y z
N MET A 1 6.93 -7.65 24.19
CA MET A 1 5.63 -7.58 23.49
C MET A 1 5.89 -6.95 22.13
N THR A 2 6.12 -7.76 21.09
CA THR A 2 6.41 -7.26 19.75
C THR A 2 5.10 -6.75 19.15
N THR A 3 4.85 -5.44 19.26
CA THR A 3 3.81 -4.79 18.47
C THR A 3 4.13 -5.05 17.01
N THR A 4 3.38 -5.91 16.33
CA THR A 4 3.43 -6.07 14.88
C THR A 4 3.06 -4.74 14.26
N GLN A 5 4.05 -3.87 14.05
CA GLN A 5 3.89 -2.59 13.39
C GLN A 5 3.51 -2.87 11.94
N ARG A 6 2.24 -2.64 11.61
CA ARG A 6 1.77 -2.73 10.23
C ARG A 6 2.28 -1.50 9.50
N ARG A 7 3.12 -1.70 8.48
CA ARG A 7 3.60 -0.61 7.63
C ARG A 7 3.10 -0.73 6.20
N LEU A 8 2.74 0.41 5.63
CA LEU A 8 2.45 0.57 4.22
C LEU A 8 3.68 1.13 3.51
N LEU A 9 4.09 0.43 2.47
CA LEU A 9 5.11 0.91 1.58
C LEU A 9 4.48 1.69 0.43
N PHE A 10 4.99 2.87 0.13
CA PHE A 10 4.62 3.63 -1.05
C PHE A 10 5.74 3.57 -2.08
N VAL A 11 5.41 3.14 -3.30
CA VAL A 11 6.32 2.92 -4.42
C VAL A 11 5.82 3.77 -5.59
N GLY A 12 6.69 4.57 -6.20
CA GLY A 12 6.28 5.51 -7.24
C GLY A 12 6.08 6.94 -6.77
N HIS A 13 5.89 7.82 -7.75
CA HIS A 13 5.50 9.21 -7.55
C HIS A 13 4.05 9.38 -8.01
N PRO A 14 3.08 9.67 -7.12
CA PRO A 14 1.70 9.80 -7.52
C PRO A 14 1.49 11.04 -8.39
N ASP A 15 0.68 10.90 -9.43
CA ASP A 15 0.19 12.04 -10.21
C ASP A 15 -0.87 12.84 -9.42
N GLU A 16 -1.24 14.04 -9.89
CA GLU A 16 -2.23 14.91 -9.23
C GLU A 16 -3.54 14.19 -8.88
N ALA A 17 -3.99 13.29 -9.76
CA ALA A 17 -5.18 12.47 -9.54
C ALA A 17 -5.00 11.40 -8.43
N GLU A 18 -3.78 10.88 -8.27
CA GLU A 18 -3.45 9.87 -7.27
C GLU A 18 -3.08 10.51 -5.91
N ILE A 19 -2.57 11.75 -5.89
CA ILE A 19 -2.21 12.46 -4.66
C ILE A 19 -3.38 12.50 -3.67
N SER A 20 -4.61 12.71 -4.14
CA SER A 20 -5.80 12.67 -3.29
C SER A 20 -5.99 11.29 -2.64
N GLN A 21 -5.88 10.22 -3.43
CA GLN A 21 -6.03 8.84 -2.95
C GLN A 21 -4.93 8.48 -1.94
N TRP A 22 -3.68 8.82 -2.26
CA TRP A 22 -2.52 8.59 -1.39
C TRP A 22 -2.65 9.34 -0.06
N THR A 23 -3.18 10.56 -0.10
CA THR A 23 -3.44 11.35 1.11
C THR A 23 -4.49 10.67 1.98
N SER A 24 -5.59 10.20 1.39
CA SER A 24 -6.62 9.43 2.11
C SER A 24 -6.06 8.13 2.71
N VAL A 25 -5.26 7.38 1.96
CA VAL A 25 -4.61 6.16 2.45
C VAL A 25 -3.73 6.48 3.65
N ARG A 26 -2.90 7.54 3.55
CA ARG A 26 -1.98 7.94 4.63
C ARG A 26 -2.74 8.36 5.88
N ASP A 27 -3.84 9.09 5.72
CA ASP A 27 -4.69 9.52 6.82
C ASP A 27 -5.33 8.32 7.51
N LEU A 28 -5.97 7.42 6.76
CA LEU A 28 -6.61 6.21 7.28
C LEU A 28 -5.60 5.24 7.91
N ALA A 29 -4.42 5.09 7.30
CA ALA A 29 -3.31 4.35 7.87
C ALA A 29 -2.92 4.93 9.24
N SER A 30 -2.77 6.25 9.33
CA SER A 30 -2.44 6.93 10.58
C SER A 30 -3.54 6.73 11.64
N GLN A 31 -4.81 6.80 11.25
CA GLN A 31 -5.95 6.52 12.12
C GLN A 31 -5.96 5.07 12.65
N GLN A 32 -5.49 4.12 11.85
CA GLN A 32 -5.36 2.70 12.22
C GLN A 32 -4.05 2.38 12.96
N GLY A 33 -3.17 3.38 13.17
CA GLY A 33 -1.86 3.21 13.79
C GLY A 33 -0.83 2.53 12.87
N TRP A 34 -1.03 2.59 11.55
CA TRP A 34 -0.11 2.05 10.56
C TRP A 34 0.92 3.11 10.16
N GLU A 35 2.18 2.70 10.03
CA GLU A 35 3.23 3.59 9.57
C GLU A 35 3.28 3.59 8.03
N THR A 36 3.51 4.76 7.44
CA THR A 36 3.72 4.89 6.01
C THR A 36 5.20 5.13 5.73
N THR A 37 5.79 4.33 4.85
CA THR A 37 7.20 4.43 4.47
C THR A 37 7.35 4.44 2.95
N ARG A 38 8.36 5.13 2.45
CA ARG A 38 8.78 5.06 1.05
C ARG A 38 10.00 4.15 0.85
N ARG A 39 10.58 3.65 1.95
CA ARG A 39 11.68 2.69 1.93
C ARG A 39 11.13 1.28 2.12
N PHE A 40 11.49 0.40 1.20
CA PHE A 40 11.21 -1.02 1.29
C PHE A 40 12.00 -1.66 2.44
N THR A 41 11.28 -2.25 3.39
CA THR A 41 11.86 -2.99 4.52
C THR A 41 11.10 -4.31 4.70
N PRO A 42 11.56 -5.43 4.13
CA PRO A 42 10.75 -6.64 3.93
C PRO A 42 10.16 -7.22 5.23
N ASP A 43 10.81 -7.03 6.37
CA ASP A 43 10.38 -7.57 7.67
C ASP A 43 9.20 -6.81 8.30
N LEU A 44 8.91 -5.59 7.83
CA LEU A 44 7.95 -4.68 8.46
C LEU A 44 6.82 -4.21 7.53
N ILE A 45 6.88 -4.52 6.23
CA ILE A 45 5.86 -4.11 5.27
C ILE A 45 4.72 -5.14 5.25
N THR A 46 3.49 -4.67 5.49
CA THR A 46 2.27 -5.49 5.37
C THR A 46 1.68 -5.40 3.96
N CYS A 47 1.66 -4.20 3.36
CA CYS A 47 1.20 -3.99 1.98
C CYS A 47 2.08 -2.97 1.26
N ALA A 48 2.23 -3.15 -0.04
CA ALA A 48 2.84 -2.17 -0.93
C ALA A 48 1.77 -1.46 -1.77
N ILE A 49 1.89 -0.14 -1.85
CA ILE A 49 1.05 0.74 -2.63
C ILE A 49 1.90 1.32 -3.75
N ALA A 50 1.61 0.89 -4.97
CA ALA A 50 2.27 1.37 -6.17
C ALA A 50 1.39 2.39 -6.90
N THR A 51 2.00 3.30 -7.65
CA THR A 51 1.27 4.16 -8.59
C THR A 51 0.85 3.38 -9.83
N ASP A 52 -0.16 3.90 -10.53
CA ASP A 52 -0.58 3.33 -11.82
C ASP A 52 0.57 3.32 -12.83
N ASP A 53 1.40 4.36 -12.82
CA ASP A 53 2.60 4.48 -13.66
C ASP A 53 3.60 3.33 -13.41
N VAL A 54 3.88 3.03 -12.13
CA VAL A 54 4.76 1.93 -11.71
C VAL A 54 4.16 0.57 -12.08
N LEU A 55 2.84 0.40 -11.92
CA LEU A 55 2.13 -0.82 -12.31
C LEU A 55 2.04 -0.98 -13.85
N GLY A 56 1.98 0.14 -14.57
CA GLY A 56 1.98 0.24 -16.03
C GLY A 56 3.35 0.05 -16.67
N GLY A 57 4.40 -0.12 -15.86
CA GLY A 57 5.76 -0.38 -16.32
C GLY A 57 6.63 0.88 -16.48
N VAL A 58 6.12 2.05 -16.12
CA VAL A 58 6.88 3.28 -16.01
C VAL A 58 7.43 3.36 -14.58
N CYS A 59 8.49 2.59 -14.34
CA CYS A 59 9.16 2.54 -13.06
C CYS A 59 10.67 2.75 -13.23
N THR A 60 11.27 3.46 -12.27
CA THR A 60 12.71 3.55 -12.12
C THR A 60 13.27 2.17 -11.71
N PRO A 61 14.57 1.90 -11.97
CA PRO A 61 15.20 0.64 -11.56
C PRO A 61 15.07 0.35 -10.05
N THR A 62 14.98 1.39 -9.21
CA THR A 62 14.75 1.26 -7.77
C THR A 62 13.35 0.72 -7.46
N GLU A 63 12.33 1.21 -8.16
CA GLU A 63 10.93 0.78 -7.98
C GLU A 63 10.73 -0.64 -8.53
N ALA A 64 11.31 -0.96 -9.68
CA ALA A 64 11.29 -2.32 -10.22
C ALA A 64 11.96 -3.33 -9.27
N SER A 65 13.08 -2.96 -8.65
CA SER A 65 13.74 -3.78 -7.63
C SER A 65 12.88 -3.95 -6.38
N THR A 66 12.17 -2.89 -5.99
CA THR A 66 11.23 -2.91 -4.86
C THR A 66 10.03 -3.81 -5.14
N LEU A 67 9.42 -3.71 -6.33
CA LEU A 67 8.33 -4.59 -6.76
C LEU A 67 8.77 -6.06 -6.75
N ARG A 68 9.96 -6.37 -7.30
CA ARG A 68 10.50 -7.74 -7.26
C ARG A 68 10.65 -8.24 -5.83
N ALA A 69 11.13 -7.40 -4.92
CA ALA A 69 11.30 -7.77 -3.52
C ALA A 69 9.95 -7.97 -2.81
N VAL A 70 8.96 -7.10 -3.07
CA VAL A 70 7.57 -7.23 -2.59
C VAL A 70 6.96 -8.54 -3.06
N THR A 71 7.09 -8.86 -4.36
CA THR A 71 6.62 -10.12 -4.94
C THR A 71 7.35 -11.32 -4.32
N ALA A 72 8.67 -11.24 -4.16
CA ALA A 72 9.46 -12.32 -3.54
C ALA A 72 9.08 -12.55 -2.07
N SER A 73 8.68 -11.49 -1.36
CA SER A 73 8.21 -11.55 0.02
C SER A 73 6.72 -11.91 0.15
N SER A 74 6.02 -12.22 -0.96
CA SER A 74 4.56 -12.47 -0.98
C SER A 74 3.73 -11.33 -0.38
N ILE A 75 4.24 -10.09 -0.44
CA ILE A 75 3.55 -8.91 0.06
C ILE A 75 2.55 -8.45 -1.02
N PRO A 76 1.28 -8.21 -0.68
CA PRO A 76 0.31 -7.70 -1.64
C PRO A 76 0.71 -6.30 -2.13
N CYS A 77 0.76 -6.14 -3.44
CA CYS A 77 1.00 -4.86 -4.11
C CYS A 77 -0.27 -4.43 -4.84
N MET A 78 -0.75 -3.21 -4.57
CA MET A 78 -1.95 -2.67 -5.19
C MET A 78 -1.86 -1.15 -5.35
N ARG A 79 -2.74 -0.57 -6.15
CA ARG A 79 -2.86 0.90 -6.28
C ARG A 79 -3.52 1.52 -5.05
N ALA A 80 -3.28 2.81 -4.82
CA ALA A 80 -3.83 3.51 -3.65
C ALA A 80 -5.36 3.45 -3.59
N GLY A 81 -6.05 3.59 -4.71
CA GLY A 81 -7.51 3.44 -4.78
C GLY A 81 -8.01 2.05 -4.38
N ASP A 82 -7.30 0.99 -4.76
CA ASP A 82 -7.63 -0.38 -4.34
C ASP A 82 -7.35 -0.58 -2.84
N ALA A 83 -6.24 -0.02 -2.34
CA ALA A 83 -5.92 -0.06 -0.91
C ALA A 83 -7.01 0.65 -0.08
N LEU A 84 -7.55 1.78 -0.56
CA LEU A 84 -8.70 2.44 0.08
C LEU A 84 -9.90 1.51 0.19
N VAL A 85 -10.23 0.79 -0.87
CA VAL A 85 -11.38 -0.13 -0.89
C VAL A 85 -11.11 -1.38 -0.05
N GLN A 86 -9.98 -2.04 -0.25
CA GLN A 86 -9.71 -3.34 0.36
C GLN A 86 -9.27 -3.26 1.82
N LEU A 87 -8.49 -2.23 2.19
CA LEU A 87 -7.92 -2.10 3.53
C LEU A 87 -8.79 -1.22 4.42
N PHE A 88 -9.44 -0.20 3.86
CA PHE A 88 -10.10 0.84 4.65
C PHE A 88 -11.61 0.98 4.41
N ALA A 89 -12.19 0.44 3.34
CA ALA A 89 -13.65 0.49 3.14
C ALA A 89 -14.42 -0.50 4.03
N ARG A 90 -13.85 -0.89 5.17
CA ARG A 90 -14.52 -1.75 6.13
C ARG A 90 -15.50 -0.93 6.99
N GLY A 91 -16.54 -0.46 6.33
CA GLY A 91 -17.87 -0.21 6.87
C GLY A 91 -18.87 -0.81 5.89
N ASP A 92 -19.46 -1.95 6.26
CA ASP A 92 -20.52 -2.66 5.53
C ASP A 92 -20.09 -3.63 4.40
N VAL A 93 -19.58 -4.81 4.79
CA VAL A 93 -20.27 -6.07 4.45
C VAL A 93 -20.08 -6.98 5.66
N ALA A 94 -20.96 -6.82 6.64
CA ALA A 94 -21.29 -7.94 7.49
C ALA A 94 -22.04 -8.95 6.62
N ASP A 95 -21.50 -10.16 6.56
CA ASP A 95 -22.30 -11.39 6.62
C ASP A 95 -23.64 -11.35 5.86
N ALA A 96 -23.60 -11.55 4.54
CA ALA A 96 -24.71 -12.19 3.85
C ALA A 96 -24.46 -13.69 3.94
N THR A 97 -24.99 -14.25 5.01
CA THR A 97 -24.99 -15.65 5.41
C THR A 97 -25.75 -16.54 4.41
N ALA A 98 -25.36 -17.82 4.45
CA ALA A 98 -26.15 -19.04 4.19
C ALA A 98 -26.35 -19.50 2.73
#